data_AF-A0A8X6LY48-F1
#
_entry.id   AF-A0A8X6LY48-F1
#
_cell.length_a   1.000
_cell.length_b   1.000
_cell.length_c   1.000
_cell.angle_alpha   90.00
_cell.angle_beta   90.00
_cell.angle_gamma   90.00
#
_symmetry.space_group_name_H-M   'P 1'
#
loop_
_entity.id
_entity.type
_entity.pdbx_description
1 polymer ?
#
loop_
_entity_poly.entity_id
_entity_poly.type
_entity_poly.pdbx_seq_one_letter_code
_entity_poly.pdbx_strand_id
1 'polypeptide(L)'
;MKLIEDFNTMPSLSFLTISWVVTTVWNRDDVTRAISRCLNNFNRDEVERQWDEIKLQVTYIIQSIDVIPDNCIDDMEAMIAPIGLHIFDMLSFIHFSPSFENFGLRFPVKYWTSYGTVDVKRQEKLLVQDNEIDIAFRYNLACNDCFEESLQDLFPLLTHAQRNNFQTVGVNRELVSYWTHRLSGNLHIFVSVTGQYNTCMEDHDYSAHQFAFLYTLLTGNISGIEYFMNFLTRKEYELVVENHISLVAVQYGDKVIRAHDLNPRPDVHYEDAMYFVMSRLNEDTRMQVLRSDSFCLLTFFRKYPFLGLFNKYVRLLINYLQWNHISWLLSEIIQTEKCRMPSFDLNLFDDLWCACSRSVRANIKNNSLNSRFYSEPDLLLLHERIKKTEKRLSLRVC
;
A
#
# COMPACT_ATOMS: atom_id res chain seq x y z
N MET A 1 -4.16 26.13 -15.50
CA MET A 1 -3.87 25.68 -14.12
C MET A 1 -2.93 24.48 -14.27
N LYS A 2 -1.61 24.65 -14.07
CA LYS A 2 -0.62 23.56 -14.24
C LYS A 2 -0.76 22.60 -13.04
N LEU A 3 -1.44 21.47 -13.22
CA LEU A 3 -1.75 20.50 -12.16
C LEU A 3 -0.62 19.48 -11.85
N ILE A 4 0.57 19.62 -12.45
CA ILE A 4 1.56 18.53 -12.58
C ILE A 4 2.81 18.66 -11.68
N GLU A 5 3.01 19.74 -10.93
CA GLU A 5 4.30 19.92 -10.21
C GLU A 5 4.45 19.14 -8.88
N ASP A 6 3.39 18.56 -8.30
CA ASP A 6 3.44 17.97 -6.94
C ASP A 6 3.74 16.46 -6.85
N PHE A 7 3.93 15.76 -7.96
CA PHE A 7 4.26 14.34 -7.92
C PHE A 7 5.77 14.06 -7.73
N ASN A 8 6.62 15.09 -7.79
CA ASN A 8 8.08 14.98 -7.64
C ASN A 8 8.64 15.93 -6.57
N THR A 9 7.80 16.47 -5.68
CA THR A 9 8.29 17.39 -4.64
C THR A 9 9.12 16.62 -3.63
N MET A 10 10.44 16.77 -3.76
CA MET A 10 11.41 16.26 -2.81
C MET A 10 11.05 16.77 -1.41
N PRO A 11 11.07 15.92 -0.37
CA PRO A 11 10.75 16.37 0.97
C PRO A 11 11.71 17.46 1.43
N SER A 12 11.25 18.30 2.37
CA SER A 12 12.13 19.29 2.98
C SER A 12 13.32 18.62 3.68
N LEU A 13 14.45 19.31 3.76
CA LEU A 13 15.63 18.80 4.46
C LEU A 13 15.33 18.45 5.93
N SER A 14 14.46 19.23 6.57
CA SER A 14 13.99 18.96 7.93
C SER A 14 13.32 17.59 8.02
N PHE A 15 12.35 17.34 7.13
CA PHE A 15 11.63 16.07 7.08
C PHE A 15 12.57 14.90 6.77
N LEU A 16 13.49 15.05 5.82
CA LEU A 16 14.50 14.02 5.52
C LEU A 16 15.35 13.67 6.74
N THR A 17 15.76 14.69 7.51
CA THR A 17 16.59 14.51 8.71
C THR A 17 15.81 13.81 9.82
N ILE A 18 14.58 14.26 10.09
CA ILE A 18 13.68 13.65 11.10
C ILE A 18 13.40 12.19 10.74
N SER A 19 13.01 11.93 9.49
CA SER A 19 12.78 10.58 8.96
C SER A 19 14.01 9.67 9.15
N TRP A 20 15.20 10.17 8.83
CA TRP A 20 16.45 9.43 9.00
C TRP A 20 16.75 9.11 10.47
N VAL A 21 16.54 10.05 11.40
CA VAL A 21 16.72 9.80 12.84
C VAL A 21 15.76 8.72 13.32
N VAL A 22 14.47 8.85 13.01
CA VAL A 22 13.43 7.92 13.48
C VAL A 22 13.67 6.51 12.92
N THR A 23 13.97 6.39 11.62
CA THR A 23 14.32 5.09 11.02
C THR A 23 15.59 4.49 11.61
N THR A 24 16.60 5.30 11.94
CA THR A 24 17.82 4.84 12.63
C THR A 24 17.50 4.25 14.00
N VAL A 25 16.59 4.88 14.77
CA VAL A 25 16.14 4.35 16.07
C VAL A 25 15.39 3.02 15.90
N TRP A 26 14.49 2.92 14.91
CA TRP A 26 13.80 1.67 14.59
C TRP A 26 14.73 0.51 14.22
N ASN A 27 15.91 0.82 13.67
CA ASN A 27 16.93 -0.17 13.30
C ASN A 27 17.91 -0.55 14.42
N ARG A 28 17.77 0.01 15.63
CA ARG A 28 18.66 -0.38 16.73
C ARG A 28 18.48 -1.86 17.08
N ASP A 29 19.57 -2.51 17.47
CA ASP A 29 19.60 -3.95 17.78
C ASP A 29 18.61 -4.36 18.88
N ASP A 30 18.37 -3.51 19.88
CA ASP A 30 17.39 -3.76 20.94
C ASP A 30 15.94 -3.66 20.44
N VAL A 31 15.64 -2.69 19.58
CA VAL A 31 14.32 -2.50 18.97
C VAL A 31 14.03 -3.63 17.98
N THR A 32 14.95 -3.94 17.08
CA THR A 32 14.82 -5.04 16.11
C THR A 32 14.64 -6.40 16.78
N ARG A 33 15.36 -6.68 17.88
CA ARG A 33 15.13 -7.88 18.70
C ARG A 33 13.75 -7.89 19.36
N ALA A 34 13.23 -6.74 19.78
CA ALA A 34 11.87 -6.66 20.32
C ALA A 34 10.83 -6.94 19.23
N ILE A 35 11.00 -6.38 18.03
CA ILE A 35 10.16 -6.65 16.85
C ILE A 35 10.15 -8.14 16.51
N SER A 36 11.33 -8.79 16.39
CA SER A 36 11.40 -10.22 16.10
C SER A 36 10.67 -11.07 17.15
N ARG A 37 10.77 -10.71 18.45
CA ARG A 37 10.03 -11.41 19.52
C ARG A 37 8.53 -11.21 19.40
N CYS A 38 8.09 -9.99 19.09
CA CYS A 38 6.69 -9.65 18.89
C CYS A 38 6.09 -10.48 17.75
N LEU A 39 6.75 -10.54 16.60
CA LEU A 39 6.24 -11.24 15.42
C LEU A 39 6.24 -12.76 15.56
N ASN A 40 7.08 -13.33 16.42
CA ASN A 40 7.05 -14.77 16.71
C ASN A 40 5.83 -15.19 17.55
N ASN A 41 4.94 -14.26 17.91
CA ASN A 41 3.73 -14.54 18.66
C ASN A 41 2.54 -14.71 17.71
N PHE A 42 1.82 -15.83 17.84
CA PHE A 42 0.65 -16.11 17.01
C PHE A 42 -0.65 -15.47 17.52
N ASN A 43 -0.64 -14.90 18.73
CA ASN A 43 -1.81 -14.21 19.29
C ASN A 43 -1.83 -12.74 18.86
N ARG A 44 -2.81 -12.37 18.03
CA ARG A 44 -2.97 -11.02 17.49
C ARG A 44 -3.07 -9.93 18.56
N ASP A 45 -3.88 -10.11 19.60
CA ASP A 45 -4.08 -9.09 20.64
C ASP A 45 -2.77 -8.82 21.40
N GLU A 46 -1.98 -9.88 21.59
CA GLU A 46 -0.68 -9.79 22.25
C GLU A 46 0.37 -9.15 21.33
N VAL A 47 0.33 -9.42 20.02
CA VAL A 47 1.17 -8.74 19.01
C VAL A 47 0.87 -7.24 19.02
N GLU A 48 -0.41 -6.84 19.01
CA GLU A 48 -0.81 -5.42 19.04
C GLU A 48 -0.31 -4.74 20.33
N ARG A 49 -0.48 -5.38 21.49
CA ARG A 49 0.00 -4.89 22.78
C ARG A 49 1.53 -4.74 22.83
N GLN A 50 2.27 -5.74 22.36
CA GLN A 50 3.73 -5.68 22.30
C GLN A 50 4.23 -4.64 21.30
N TRP A 51 3.49 -4.42 20.21
CA TRP A 51 3.80 -3.38 19.25
C TRP A 51 3.72 -1.98 19.86
N ASP A 52 2.73 -1.73 20.73
CA ASP A 52 2.62 -0.48 21.49
C ASP A 52 3.81 -0.29 22.45
N GLU A 53 4.26 -1.34 23.12
CA GLU A 53 5.46 -1.30 23.97
C GLU A 53 6.73 -0.95 23.16
N ILE A 54 6.87 -1.50 21.95
CA ILE A 54 7.99 -1.20 21.06
C ILE A 54 7.95 0.27 20.63
N LYS A 55 6.77 0.81 20.29
CA LYS A 55 6.62 2.24 19.97
C LYS A 55 7.04 3.13 21.15
N LEU A 56 6.62 2.79 22.37
CA LEU A 56 7.04 3.52 23.59
C LEU A 56 8.54 3.44 23.81
N GLN A 57 9.18 2.30 23.54
CA GLN A 57 10.63 2.16 23.59
C GLN A 57 11.32 3.09 22.58
N VAL A 58 10.81 3.15 21.34
CA VAL A 58 11.32 4.07 20.30
C VAL A 58 11.15 5.54 20.73
N THR A 59 9.99 5.91 21.28
CA THR A 59 9.74 7.25 21.84
C THR A 59 10.75 7.61 22.93
N TYR A 60 10.96 6.72 23.91
CA TYR A 60 11.93 6.94 24.98
C TYR A 60 13.35 7.14 24.44
N ILE A 61 13.76 6.33 23.45
CA ILE A 61 15.07 6.48 22.83
C ILE A 61 15.20 7.84 22.15
N ILE A 62 14.18 8.30 21.41
CA ILE A 62 14.19 9.62 20.74
C ILE A 62 14.28 10.77 21.76
N GLN A 63 13.48 10.72 22.82
CA GLN A 63 13.49 11.72 23.89
C GLN A 63 14.83 11.79 24.65
N SER A 64 15.60 10.69 24.64
CA SER A 64 16.91 10.61 25.31
C SER A 64 18.09 11.14 24.48
N ILE A 65 17.85 11.65 23.25
CA ILE A 65 18.93 12.16 22.40
C ILE A 65 19.26 13.61 22.77
N ASP A 66 20.37 13.81 23.48
CA ASP A 66 20.78 15.11 24.07
C ASP A 66 20.95 16.28 23.07
N VAL A 67 21.07 16.02 21.76
CA VAL A 67 21.47 17.01 20.74
C VAL A 67 20.28 17.47 19.86
N ILE A 68 19.06 16.98 20.12
CA ILE A 68 17.89 17.29 19.29
C ILE A 68 17.18 18.54 19.83
N PRO A 69 16.95 19.58 19.01
CA PRO A 69 16.14 20.73 19.41
C PRO A 69 14.73 20.30 19.84
N ASP A 70 14.19 20.87 20.92
CA ASP A 70 12.87 20.52 21.46
C ASP A 70 11.76 20.56 20.39
N ASN A 71 11.82 21.54 19.49
CA ASN A 71 10.84 21.69 18.41
C ASN A 71 10.90 20.58 17.35
N CYS A 72 11.95 19.76 17.33
CA CYS A 72 12.06 18.60 16.45
C CYS A 72 11.58 17.31 17.12
N ILE A 73 11.49 17.26 18.45
CA ILE A 73 11.03 16.08 19.18
C ILE A 73 9.58 15.79 18.83
N ASP A 74 8.72 16.81 18.85
CA ASP A 74 7.30 16.68 18.49
C ASP A 74 7.13 16.12 17.06
N ASP A 75 7.90 16.63 16.09
CA ASP A 75 7.87 16.15 14.71
C ASP A 75 8.38 14.70 14.58
N MET A 76 9.43 14.33 15.34
CA MET A 76 9.94 12.96 15.37
C MET A 76 8.94 12.00 15.98
N GLU A 77 8.33 12.35 17.11
CA GLU A 77 7.29 11.58 17.77
C GLU A 77 6.10 11.35 16.83
N ALA A 78 5.72 12.38 16.06
CA ALA A 78 4.67 12.26 15.05
C ALA A 78 5.00 11.22 13.97
N MET A 79 6.28 11.01 13.66
CA MET A 79 6.77 10.03 12.67
C MET A 79 6.99 8.61 13.22
N ILE A 80 6.99 8.40 14.54
CA ILE A 80 7.21 7.05 15.11
C ILE A 80 6.11 6.09 14.68
N ALA A 81 4.84 6.50 14.85
CA ALA A 81 3.69 5.66 14.53
C ALA A 81 3.59 5.27 13.04
N PRO A 82 3.69 6.18 12.04
CA PRO A 82 3.61 5.79 10.63
C PRO A 82 4.72 4.86 10.21
N ILE A 83 5.96 5.15 10.62
CA ILE A 83 7.11 4.32 10.29
C ILE A 83 6.95 2.95 10.92
N GLY A 84 6.59 2.90 12.21
CA GLY A 84 6.30 1.65 12.92
C GLY A 84 5.21 0.84 12.22
N LEU A 85 4.07 1.44 11.90
CA LEU A 85 2.99 0.74 11.21
C LEU A 85 3.46 0.17 9.86
N HIS A 86 4.25 0.93 9.09
CA HIS A 86 4.78 0.45 7.82
C HIS A 86 5.74 -0.73 8.00
N ILE A 87 6.61 -0.71 9.02
CA ILE A 87 7.45 -1.87 9.39
C ILE A 87 6.57 -3.07 9.76
N PHE A 88 5.56 -2.84 10.60
CA PHE A 88 4.67 -3.88 11.08
C PHE A 88 3.93 -4.57 9.94
N ASP A 89 3.34 -3.80 9.03
CA ASP A 89 2.61 -4.31 7.88
C ASP A 89 3.53 -5.15 6.97
N MET A 90 4.75 -4.63 6.69
CA MET A 90 5.73 -5.33 5.88
C MET A 90 6.21 -6.64 6.52
N LEU A 91 6.54 -6.62 7.82
CA LEU A 91 7.04 -7.82 8.49
C LEU A 91 5.94 -8.83 8.77
N SER A 92 4.71 -8.37 9.02
CA SER A 92 3.54 -9.25 9.12
C SER A 92 3.31 -10.00 7.81
N PHE A 93 3.50 -9.35 6.65
CA PHE A 93 3.46 -10.04 5.36
C PHE A 93 4.50 -11.16 5.30
N ILE A 94 5.76 -10.84 5.59
CA ILE A 94 6.85 -11.81 5.57
C ILE A 94 6.57 -12.93 6.56
N HIS A 95 5.97 -12.67 7.71
CA HIS A 95 5.70 -13.72 8.70
C HIS A 95 4.53 -14.63 8.33
N PHE A 96 3.41 -14.04 7.89
CA PHE A 96 2.14 -14.74 7.69
C PHE A 96 1.94 -15.26 6.27
N SER A 97 2.86 -14.98 5.35
CA SER A 97 2.81 -15.56 4.02
C SER A 97 3.24 -17.04 4.10
N PRO A 98 2.41 -18.00 3.62
CA PRO A 98 2.73 -19.43 3.68
C PRO A 98 4.07 -19.79 3.01
N SER A 99 4.51 -18.96 2.06
CA SER A 99 5.81 -19.09 1.41
C SER A 99 6.99 -18.83 2.36
N PHE A 100 6.75 -18.28 3.56
CA PHE A 100 7.77 -17.75 4.46
C PHE A 100 7.78 -18.38 5.87
N GLU A 101 6.85 -19.29 6.18
CA GLU A 101 6.64 -19.90 7.51
C GLU A 101 7.90 -20.54 8.13
N ASN A 102 8.94 -20.83 7.34
CA ASN A 102 10.16 -21.49 7.80
C ASN A 102 11.38 -20.57 7.99
N PHE A 103 11.29 -19.26 7.71
CA PHE A 103 12.49 -18.41 7.64
C PHE A 103 12.91 -17.69 8.92
N GLY A 104 12.35 -18.05 10.08
CA GLY A 104 12.82 -17.61 11.40
C GLY A 104 13.30 -16.16 11.42
N LEU A 105 12.38 -15.20 11.40
CA LEU A 105 12.59 -13.77 11.19
C LEU A 105 13.86 -13.18 11.84
N ARG A 106 14.97 -13.20 11.11
CA ARG A 106 16.18 -12.42 11.40
C ARG A 106 16.42 -11.40 10.29
N PHE A 107 15.39 -10.67 9.90
CA PHE A 107 15.49 -9.69 8.84
C PHE A 107 15.47 -8.27 9.41
N PRO A 108 16.63 -7.70 9.75
CA PRO A 108 16.69 -6.27 9.98
C PRO A 108 16.33 -5.55 8.68
N VAL A 109 15.48 -4.53 8.78
CA VAL A 109 15.16 -3.63 7.68
C VAL A 109 16.40 -2.79 7.38
N LYS A 110 17.09 -3.05 6.27
CA LYS A 110 18.38 -2.40 5.98
C LYS A 110 18.23 -1.14 5.14
N TYR A 111 17.21 -1.07 4.30
CA TYR A 111 17.05 0.02 3.34
C TYR A 111 15.76 0.80 3.55
N TRP A 112 15.90 2.12 3.50
CA TRP A 112 14.85 3.08 3.76
C TRP A 112 14.79 4.09 2.64
N THR A 113 13.58 4.53 2.30
CA THR A 113 13.37 5.65 1.40
C THR A 113 13.58 6.97 2.13
N SER A 114 13.66 8.06 1.37
CA SER A 114 13.67 9.43 1.92
C SER A 114 12.42 9.75 2.76
N TYR A 115 11.33 9.00 2.58
CA TYR A 115 10.06 9.19 3.29
C TYR A 115 9.95 8.34 4.56
N GLY A 116 11.01 7.63 4.94
CA GLY A 116 11.00 6.79 6.13
C GLY A 116 10.17 5.52 5.97
N THR A 117 9.83 5.18 4.72
CA THR A 117 9.28 3.87 4.36
C THR A 117 10.41 2.90 4.03
N VAL A 118 10.14 1.60 4.03
CA VAL A 118 11.14 0.60 3.64
C VAL A 118 11.33 0.66 2.13
N ASP A 119 12.58 0.60 1.66
CA ASP A 119 12.86 0.35 0.24
C ASP A 119 12.72 -1.15 -0.02
N VAL A 120 11.46 -1.58 -0.20
CA VAL A 120 11.06 -2.98 -0.34
C VAL A 120 11.83 -3.65 -1.47
N LYS A 121 11.94 -3.00 -2.63
CA LYS A 121 12.69 -3.50 -3.79
C LYS A 121 14.16 -3.77 -3.48
N ARG A 122 14.86 -2.86 -2.79
CA ARG A 122 16.26 -3.11 -2.39
C ARG A 122 16.37 -4.20 -1.32
N GLN A 123 15.43 -4.24 -0.38
CA GLN A 123 15.39 -5.26 0.66
C GLN A 123 15.19 -6.65 0.05
N GLU A 124 14.23 -6.82 -0.85
CA GLU A 124 13.95 -8.08 -1.55
C GLU A 124 15.12 -8.50 -2.44
N LYS A 125 15.80 -7.54 -3.09
CA LYS A 125 17.02 -7.85 -3.85
C LYS A 125 18.11 -8.50 -2.99
N LEU A 126 18.27 -8.09 -1.72
CA LEU A 126 19.19 -8.77 -0.81
C LEU A 126 18.73 -10.19 -0.49
N LEU A 127 17.44 -10.39 -0.27
CA LEU A 127 16.89 -11.73 0.01
C LEU A 127 17.11 -12.67 -1.18
N VAL A 128 16.94 -12.18 -2.40
CA VAL A 128 17.21 -12.94 -3.62
C VAL A 128 18.70 -13.29 -3.75
N GLN A 129 19.61 -12.50 -3.18
CA GLN A 129 21.05 -12.75 -3.20
C GLN A 129 21.56 -13.63 -2.05
N ASP A 130 20.75 -13.85 -1.02
CA ASP A 130 21.15 -14.63 0.16
C ASP A 130 21.14 -16.14 -0.13
N ASN A 131 22.30 -16.78 -0.06
CA ASN A 131 22.45 -18.21 -0.34
C ASN A 131 21.98 -19.12 0.80
N GLU A 132 21.69 -18.56 1.99
CA GLU A 132 21.08 -19.32 3.09
C GLU A 132 19.57 -19.55 2.86
N ILE A 133 18.97 -18.78 1.94
CA ILE A 133 17.55 -18.87 1.59
C ILE A 133 17.34 -19.94 0.50
N ASP A 134 16.25 -20.72 0.62
CA ASP A 134 15.89 -21.75 -0.35
C ASP A 134 15.82 -21.18 -1.79
N ILE A 135 16.37 -21.95 -2.73
CA ILE A 135 16.47 -21.52 -4.12
C ILE A 135 15.11 -21.30 -4.79
N ALA A 136 14.11 -22.14 -4.52
CA ALA A 136 12.79 -22.00 -5.12
C ALA A 136 12.11 -20.74 -4.58
N PHE A 137 12.31 -20.42 -3.31
CA PHE A 137 11.87 -19.18 -2.71
C PHE A 137 12.55 -17.96 -3.36
N ARG A 138 13.88 -17.95 -3.46
CA ARG A 138 14.63 -16.83 -4.09
C ARG A 138 14.18 -16.61 -5.53
N TYR A 139 13.96 -17.69 -6.27
CA TYR A 139 13.44 -17.64 -7.62
C TYR A 139 12.03 -17.06 -7.68
N ASN A 140 11.13 -17.47 -6.78
CA ASN A 140 9.78 -16.92 -6.70
C ASN A 140 9.79 -15.41 -6.41
N LEU A 141 10.59 -14.98 -5.43
CA LEU A 141 10.75 -13.56 -5.10
C LEU A 141 11.30 -12.77 -6.31
N ALA A 142 12.38 -13.27 -6.93
CA ALA A 142 12.95 -12.65 -8.12
C ALA A 142 11.95 -12.57 -9.30
N CYS A 143 11.04 -13.54 -9.42
CA CYS A 143 9.99 -13.52 -10.44
C CYS A 143 8.98 -12.40 -10.17
N ASN A 144 8.54 -12.27 -8.92
CA ASN A 144 7.56 -11.25 -8.54
C ASN A 144 8.13 -9.84 -8.69
N ASP A 145 9.39 -9.62 -8.30
CA ASP A 145 10.01 -8.29 -8.39
C ASP A 145 10.71 -8.02 -9.72
N CYS A 146 10.58 -8.94 -10.67
CA CYS A 146 11.16 -8.83 -12.01
C CYS A 146 12.68 -8.58 -11.99
N PHE A 147 13.42 -9.23 -11.07
CA PHE A 147 14.89 -9.17 -11.02
C PHE A 147 15.52 -10.05 -12.11
N GLU A 148 15.44 -9.59 -13.37
CA GLU A 148 15.83 -10.37 -14.55
C GLU A 148 17.25 -10.93 -14.49
N GLU A 149 18.23 -10.17 -14.00
CA GLU A 149 19.61 -10.63 -13.82
C GLU A 149 19.67 -11.82 -12.85
N SER A 150 19.03 -11.70 -11.68
CA SER A 150 18.99 -12.79 -10.70
C SER A 150 18.20 -14.00 -11.21
N LEU A 151 17.18 -13.80 -12.04
CA LEU A 151 16.43 -14.89 -12.65
C LEU A 151 17.30 -15.71 -13.62
N GLN A 152 18.16 -15.06 -14.39
CA GLN A 152 19.10 -15.76 -15.28
C GLN A 152 20.09 -16.63 -14.51
N ASP A 153 20.52 -16.18 -13.32
CA ASP A 153 21.43 -16.93 -12.45
C ASP A 153 20.71 -18.07 -11.68
N LEU A 154 19.49 -17.83 -11.21
CA LEU A 154 18.73 -18.78 -10.39
C LEU A 154 18.08 -19.90 -11.21
N PHE A 155 17.56 -19.58 -12.40
CA PHE A 155 16.82 -20.55 -13.20
C PHE A 155 17.60 -21.83 -13.56
N PRO A 156 18.89 -21.77 -13.98
CA PRO A 156 19.70 -22.95 -14.24
C PRO A 156 19.89 -23.86 -13.02
N LEU A 157 19.84 -23.28 -11.81
CA LEU A 157 20.06 -23.98 -10.55
C LEU A 157 18.78 -24.70 -10.05
N LEU A 158 17.60 -24.37 -10.59
CA LEU A 158 16.36 -25.08 -10.28
C LEU A 158 16.35 -26.51 -10.83
N THR A 159 15.81 -27.44 -10.04
CA THR A 159 15.54 -28.81 -10.49
C THR A 159 14.44 -28.84 -11.56
N HIS A 160 14.41 -29.88 -12.39
CA HIS A 160 13.35 -30.08 -13.39
C HIS A 160 11.94 -30.11 -12.76
N ALA A 161 11.81 -30.74 -11.59
CA ALA A 161 10.53 -30.78 -10.86
C ALA A 161 10.07 -29.38 -10.42
N GLN A 162 10.98 -28.55 -9.91
CA GLN A 162 10.67 -27.17 -9.55
C GLN A 162 10.24 -26.34 -10.77
N ARG A 163 10.98 -26.43 -11.88
CA ARG A 163 10.61 -25.72 -13.12
C ARG A 163 9.23 -26.13 -13.64
N ASN A 164 8.92 -27.43 -13.65
CA ASN A 164 7.61 -27.91 -14.07
C ASN A 164 6.48 -27.42 -13.15
N ASN A 165 6.70 -27.43 -11.84
CA ASN A 165 5.75 -26.88 -10.86
C ASN A 165 5.56 -25.35 -11.01
N PHE A 166 6.57 -24.63 -11.50
CA PHE A 166 6.46 -23.19 -11.75
C PHE A 166 5.82 -22.85 -13.09
N GLN A 167 5.78 -23.77 -14.06
CA GLN A 167 5.09 -23.57 -15.33
C GLN A 167 3.56 -23.60 -15.20
N THR A 168 3.03 -24.30 -14.20
CA THR A 168 1.58 -24.35 -13.98
C THR A 168 1.06 -23.00 -13.51
N VAL A 169 0.06 -22.46 -14.23
CA VAL A 169 -0.66 -21.27 -13.78
C VAL A 169 -1.53 -21.66 -12.59
N GLY A 170 -1.43 -20.88 -11.52
CA GLY A 170 -2.24 -21.01 -10.32
C GLY A 170 -2.33 -19.66 -9.64
N VAL A 171 -3.24 -19.54 -8.68
CA VAL A 171 -3.49 -18.26 -7.99
C VAL A 171 -2.20 -17.73 -7.37
N ASN A 172 -1.77 -16.54 -7.78
CA ASN A 172 -0.55 -15.87 -7.33
C ASN A 172 0.76 -16.53 -7.79
N ARG A 173 0.75 -17.14 -8.98
CA ARG A 173 1.94 -17.71 -9.63
C ARG A 173 2.11 -17.24 -11.06
N GLU A 174 1.34 -16.24 -11.50
CA GLU A 174 1.28 -15.80 -12.88
C GLU A 174 2.63 -15.22 -13.33
N LEU A 175 3.30 -14.41 -12.50
CA LEU A 175 4.65 -13.90 -12.81
C LEU A 175 5.71 -15.00 -12.78
N VAL A 176 5.61 -15.91 -11.82
CA VAL A 176 6.51 -17.07 -11.73
C VAL A 176 6.36 -17.94 -12.98
N SER A 177 5.13 -18.17 -13.44
CA SER A 177 4.82 -18.90 -14.67
C SER A 177 5.32 -18.15 -15.90
N TYR A 178 5.05 -16.84 -16.00
CA TYR A 178 5.55 -15.98 -17.08
C TYR A 178 7.07 -16.12 -17.24
N TRP A 179 7.82 -15.91 -16.16
CA TRP A 179 9.28 -15.96 -16.18
C TRP A 179 9.79 -17.36 -16.50
N THR A 180 9.17 -18.39 -15.93
CA THR A 180 9.54 -19.78 -16.19
C THR A 180 9.32 -20.16 -17.66
N HIS A 181 8.21 -19.74 -18.27
CA HIS A 181 7.96 -19.95 -19.71
C HIS A 181 8.90 -19.12 -20.58
N ARG A 182 9.19 -17.86 -20.21
CA ARG A 182 10.14 -16.99 -20.91
C ARG A 182 11.54 -17.59 -20.94
N LEU A 183 12.06 -17.99 -19.78
CA LEU A 183 13.41 -18.57 -19.64
C LEU A 183 13.51 -19.98 -20.26
N SER A 184 12.38 -20.68 -20.39
CA SER A 184 12.31 -21.96 -21.11
C SER A 184 12.16 -21.82 -22.63
N GLY A 185 12.02 -20.59 -23.17
CA GLY A 185 11.77 -20.35 -24.59
C GLY A 185 10.34 -20.65 -25.06
N ASN A 186 9.39 -20.81 -24.15
CA ASN A 186 8.03 -21.29 -24.40
C ASN A 186 6.95 -20.24 -24.06
N LEU A 187 7.26 -18.95 -24.23
CA LEU A 187 6.36 -17.86 -23.80
C LEU A 187 4.97 -17.90 -24.48
N HIS A 188 4.84 -18.49 -25.66
CA HIS A 188 3.54 -18.69 -26.32
C HIS A 188 2.60 -19.63 -25.55
N ILE A 189 3.14 -20.57 -24.76
CA ILE A 189 2.36 -21.48 -23.93
C ILE A 189 1.76 -20.73 -22.73
N PHE A 190 2.47 -19.74 -22.20
CA PHE A 190 1.95 -18.92 -21.09
C PHE A 190 0.59 -18.30 -21.46
N VAL A 191 0.48 -17.68 -22.64
CA VAL A 191 -0.77 -17.04 -23.09
C VAL A 191 -1.91 -18.04 -23.23
N SER A 192 -1.65 -19.23 -23.78
CA SER A 192 -2.70 -20.23 -23.98
C SER A 192 -3.20 -20.82 -22.67
N VAL A 193 -2.33 -20.98 -21.67
CA VAL A 193 -2.71 -21.47 -20.35
C VAL A 193 -3.41 -20.38 -19.55
N THR A 194 -2.92 -19.14 -19.56
CA THR A 194 -3.52 -18.07 -18.76
C THR A 194 -4.87 -17.58 -19.29
N GLY A 195 -5.07 -17.58 -20.61
CA GLY A 195 -6.34 -17.21 -21.22
C GLY A 195 -7.53 -18.08 -20.78
N GLN A 196 -7.28 -19.29 -20.26
CA GLN A 196 -8.33 -20.20 -19.79
C GLN A 196 -8.82 -19.90 -18.36
N TYR A 197 -8.05 -19.14 -17.56
CA TYR A 197 -8.34 -18.93 -16.14
C TYR A 197 -8.85 -17.54 -15.80
N ASN A 198 -8.69 -16.55 -16.69
CA ASN A 198 -9.06 -15.17 -16.42
C ASN A 198 -10.25 -14.72 -17.27
N THR A 199 -11.45 -14.83 -16.70
CA THR A 199 -12.73 -14.42 -17.32
C THR A 199 -12.80 -12.93 -17.64
N CYS A 200 -11.97 -12.09 -17.00
CA CYS A 200 -11.88 -10.66 -17.30
C CYS A 200 -11.06 -10.34 -18.56
N MET A 201 -10.54 -11.36 -19.25
CA MET A 201 -9.61 -11.19 -20.38
C MET A 201 -10.03 -11.93 -21.66
N GLU A 202 -11.21 -12.57 -21.67
CA GLU A 202 -11.66 -13.42 -22.79
C GLU A 202 -11.89 -12.63 -24.10
N ASP A 203 -12.07 -11.31 -24.03
CA ASP A 203 -12.43 -10.46 -25.18
C ASP A 203 -11.24 -9.78 -25.88
N HIS A 204 -9.99 -10.01 -25.41
CA HIS A 204 -8.82 -9.29 -25.93
C HIS A 204 -7.66 -10.20 -26.31
N ASP A 205 -7.13 -10.00 -27.51
CA ASP A 205 -5.99 -10.74 -28.05
C ASP A 205 -4.66 -10.16 -27.51
N TYR A 206 -4.46 -10.28 -26.19
CA TYR A 206 -3.30 -9.73 -25.50
C TYR A 206 -2.05 -10.58 -25.72
N SER A 207 -0.93 -9.90 -25.99
CA SER A 207 0.40 -10.51 -25.93
C SER A 207 0.75 -10.95 -24.49
N ALA A 208 1.74 -11.84 -24.35
CA ALA A 208 2.24 -12.26 -23.04
C ALA A 208 2.70 -11.08 -22.17
N HIS A 209 3.29 -10.04 -22.77
CA HIS A 209 3.71 -8.83 -22.05
C HIS A 209 2.54 -7.98 -21.58
N GLN A 210 1.50 -7.82 -22.41
CA GLN A 210 0.27 -7.12 -22.00
C GLN A 210 -0.44 -7.87 -20.88
N PHE A 211 -0.47 -9.20 -20.96
CA PHE A 211 -1.05 -10.04 -19.91
C PHE A 211 -0.26 -9.90 -18.60
N ALA A 212 1.06 -10.01 -18.64
CA ALA A 212 1.90 -9.86 -17.46
C ALA A 212 1.77 -8.46 -16.86
N PHE A 213 1.74 -7.42 -17.69
CA PHE A 213 1.51 -6.05 -17.27
C PHE A 213 0.14 -5.89 -16.59
N LEU A 214 -0.94 -6.37 -17.20
CA LEU A 214 -2.28 -6.32 -16.61
C LEU A 214 -2.35 -7.09 -15.29
N TYR A 215 -1.70 -8.25 -15.21
CA TYR A 215 -1.60 -8.98 -13.94
C TYR A 215 -0.89 -8.15 -12.87
N THR A 216 0.23 -7.49 -13.19
CA THR A 216 0.93 -6.60 -12.24
C THR A 216 0.07 -5.40 -11.85
N LEU A 217 -0.74 -4.89 -12.78
CA LEU A 217 -1.71 -3.83 -12.51
C LEU A 217 -2.81 -4.26 -11.56
N LEU A 218 -3.30 -5.50 -11.63
CA LEU A 218 -4.37 -6.07 -10.77
C LEU A 218 -3.86 -6.58 -9.43
N THR A 219 -2.54 -6.79 -9.33
CA THR A 219 -1.86 -7.25 -8.13
C THR A 219 -1.01 -6.17 -7.50
N GLY A 220 -1.15 -4.91 -7.91
CA GLY A 220 -0.47 -3.75 -7.33
C GLY A 220 1.05 -3.88 -7.27
N ASN A 221 1.64 -4.68 -8.16
CA ASN A 221 3.06 -4.96 -8.17
C ASN A 221 3.78 -3.86 -8.94
N ILE A 222 4.27 -2.85 -8.22
CA ILE A 222 4.95 -1.70 -8.82
C ILE A 222 6.20 -2.10 -9.61
N SER A 223 7.02 -3.02 -9.10
CA SER A 223 8.22 -3.51 -9.79
C SER A 223 7.87 -4.12 -11.15
N GLY A 224 6.81 -4.93 -11.18
CA GLY A 224 6.29 -5.54 -12.39
C GLY A 224 5.70 -4.52 -13.37
N ILE A 225 4.94 -3.54 -12.89
CA ILE A 225 4.39 -2.44 -13.71
C ILE A 225 5.53 -1.69 -14.40
N GLU A 226 6.55 -1.27 -13.64
CA GLU A 226 7.73 -0.57 -14.18
C GLU A 226 8.46 -1.42 -15.22
N TYR A 227 8.66 -2.71 -14.94
CA TYR A 227 9.36 -3.63 -15.81
C TYR A 227 8.61 -3.86 -17.13
N PHE A 228 7.34 -4.27 -17.05
CA PHE A 228 6.57 -4.63 -18.24
C PHE A 228 6.16 -3.43 -19.08
N MET A 229 6.04 -2.23 -18.49
CA MET A 229 5.78 -1.02 -19.25
C MET A 229 6.85 -0.76 -20.33
N ASN A 230 8.11 -1.18 -20.10
CA ASN A 230 9.18 -1.03 -21.11
C ASN A 230 9.01 -1.92 -22.35
N PHE A 231 8.13 -2.93 -22.28
CA PHE A 231 7.82 -3.82 -23.41
C PHE A 231 6.58 -3.39 -24.18
N LEU A 232 5.82 -2.41 -23.68
CA LEU A 232 4.60 -1.94 -24.30
C LEU A 232 4.86 -0.69 -25.13
N THR A 233 4.28 -0.65 -26.32
CA THR A 233 4.11 0.62 -27.02
C THR A 233 3.13 1.50 -26.26
N ARG A 234 3.18 2.82 -26.50
CA ARG A 234 2.26 3.77 -25.89
C ARG A 234 0.78 3.40 -26.11
N LYS A 235 0.44 2.92 -27.31
CA LYS A 235 -0.93 2.51 -27.65
C LYS A 235 -1.36 1.26 -26.89
N GLU A 236 -0.47 0.28 -26.73
CA GLU A 236 -0.77 -0.93 -25.95
C GLU A 236 -0.93 -0.60 -24.46
N TYR A 237 -0.07 0.28 -23.93
CA TYR A 237 -0.21 0.79 -22.55
C TYR A 237 -1.55 1.50 -22.35
N GLU A 238 -1.88 2.47 -23.20
CA GLU A 238 -3.14 3.22 -23.11
C GLU A 238 -4.33 2.27 -23.22
N LEU A 239 -4.33 1.32 -24.15
CA LEU A 239 -5.37 0.30 -24.28
C LEU A 239 -5.55 -0.54 -23.01
N VAL A 240 -4.47 -1.08 -22.45
CA VAL A 240 -4.56 -1.92 -21.24
C VAL A 240 -5.01 -1.10 -20.04
N VAL A 241 -4.44 0.09 -19.84
CA VAL A 241 -4.80 0.93 -18.69
C VAL A 241 -6.23 1.46 -18.81
N GLU A 242 -6.63 1.99 -19.97
CA GLU A 242 -7.98 2.55 -20.14
C GLU A 242 -9.07 1.49 -19.96
N ASN A 243 -8.84 0.26 -20.41
CA ASN A 243 -9.82 -0.81 -20.27
C ASN A 243 -9.92 -1.35 -18.84
N HIS A 244 -8.84 -1.27 -18.05
CA HIS A 244 -8.74 -2.02 -16.78
C HIS A 244 -8.53 -1.17 -15.54
N ILE A 245 -8.20 0.13 -15.64
CA ILE A 245 -7.90 0.95 -14.46
C ILE A 245 -9.07 1.06 -13.48
N SER A 246 -10.31 1.11 -14.00
CA SER A 246 -11.51 1.07 -13.14
C SER A 246 -11.67 -0.28 -12.47
N LEU A 247 -11.42 -1.39 -13.19
CA LEU A 247 -11.43 -2.72 -12.61
C LEU A 247 -10.40 -2.85 -11.49
N VAL A 248 -9.18 -2.36 -11.74
CA VAL A 248 -8.08 -2.29 -10.78
C VAL A 248 -8.53 -1.51 -9.54
N ALA A 249 -9.07 -0.30 -9.71
CA ALA A 249 -9.57 0.52 -8.61
C ALA A 249 -10.70 -0.17 -7.81
N VAL A 250 -11.67 -0.79 -8.48
CA VAL A 250 -12.80 -1.51 -7.85
C VAL A 250 -12.32 -2.75 -7.10
N GLN A 251 -11.49 -3.60 -7.71
CA GLN A 251 -10.96 -4.79 -7.04
C GLN A 251 -10.20 -4.43 -5.77
N TYR A 252 -9.52 -3.28 -5.77
CA TYR A 252 -8.83 -2.78 -4.60
C TYR A 252 -9.76 -2.21 -3.55
N GLY A 253 -10.75 -1.40 -3.94
CA GLY A 253 -11.78 -0.95 -3.02
C GLY A 253 -12.44 -2.14 -2.32
N ASP A 254 -12.81 -3.17 -3.08
CA ASP A 254 -13.38 -4.40 -2.59
C ASP A 254 -12.45 -5.18 -1.66
N LYS A 255 -11.16 -5.30 -2.00
CA LYS A 255 -10.17 -5.96 -1.14
C LYS A 255 -10.00 -5.19 0.17
N VAL A 256 -9.93 -3.86 0.14
CA VAL A 256 -9.85 -3.04 1.36
C VAL A 256 -11.10 -3.20 2.22
N ILE A 257 -12.29 -3.22 1.62
CA ILE A 257 -13.55 -3.42 2.35
C ILE A 257 -13.62 -4.82 2.97
N ARG A 258 -13.20 -5.86 2.23
CA ARG A 258 -13.25 -7.26 2.68
C ARG A 258 -12.07 -7.67 3.57
N ALA A 259 -10.96 -6.94 3.51
CA ALA A 259 -9.76 -7.17 4.31
C ALA A 259 -10.00 -7.01 5.82
N HIS A 260 -11.07 -6.32 6.22
CA HIS A 260 -11.50 -6.29 7.61
C HIS A 260 -11.87 -7.67 8.17
N ASP A 261 -12.22 -8.63 7.30
CA ASP A 261 -12.65 -9.97 7.72
C ASP A 261 -11.58 -11.06 7.54
N LEU A 262 -10.62 -10.90 6.62
CA LEU A 262 -9.63 -11.94 6.29
C LEU A 262 -8.30 -11.33 5.88
N ASN A 263 -7.27 -11.56 6.71
CA ASN A 263 -5.83 -11.34 6.50
C ASN A 263 -5.47 -10.78 5.10
N PRO A 264 -5.53 -9.44 4.89
CA PRO A 264 -5.11 -8.86 3.63
C PRO A 264 -3.67 -9.22 3.40
N ARG A 265 -3.39 -9.68 2.18
CA ARG A 265 -2.07 -9.80 1.60
C ARG A 265 -1.37 -8.43 1.64
N PRO A 266 -0.39 -8.20 2.53
CA PRO A 266 0.28 -6.90 2.67
C PRO A 266 1.44 -6.70 1.69
N ASP A 267 1.69 -7.67 0.79
CA ASP A 267 2.60 -7.53 -0.37
C ASP A 267 2.19 -6.43 -1.34
N VAL A 268 0.99 -5.90 -1.17
CA VAL A 268 0.43 -5.08 -2.22
C VAL A 268 0.38 -3.61 -1.86
N HIS A 269 1.42 -2.93 -2.30
CA HIS A 269 1.51 -1.47 -2.42
C HIS A 269 0.61 -0.97 -3.55
N TYR A 270 -0.69 -1.30 -3.48
CA TYR A 270 -1.70 -0.87 -4.42
C TYR A 270 -1.68 0.65 -4.59
N GLU A 271 -1.38 1.36 -3.53
CA GLU A 271 -1.27 2.81 -3.51
C GLU A 271 -0.08 3.28 -4.36
N ASP A 272 1.10 2.68 -4.23
CA ASP A 272 2.29 2.99 -5.03
C ASP A 272 2.06 2.67 -6.51
N ALA A 273 1.47 1.49 -6.79
CA ALA A 273 1.12 1.06 -8.14
C ALA A 273 0.10 2.00 -8.80
N MET A 274 -1.00 2.30 -8.10
CA MET A 274 -2.04 3.20 -8.58
C MET A 274 -1.48 4.60 -8.78
N TYR A 275 -0.68 5.09 -7.84
CA TYR A 275 0.02 6.37 -7.95
C TYR A 275 0.87 6.43 -9.21
N PHE A 276 1.72 5.42 -9.44
CA PHE A 276 2.58 5.36 -10.60
C PHE A 276 1.77 5.38 -11.89
N VAL A 277 0.75 4.52 -12.01
CA VAL A 277 -0.08 4.43 -13.22
C VAL A 277 -0.82 5.75 -13.48
N MET A 278 -1.43 6.34 -12.44
CA MET A 278 -2.14 7.62 -12.56
C MET A 278 -1.21 8.76 -12.94
N SER A 279 0.05 8.75 -12.50
CA SER A 279 1.06 9.76 -12.87
C SER A 279 1.41 9.75 -14.36
N ARG A 280 1.21 8.61 -15.04
CA ARG A 280 1.52 8.39 -16.46
C ARG A 280 0.34 8.67 -17.38
N LEU A 281 -0.87 8.76 -16.85
CA LEU A 281 -2.05 9.10 -17.62
C LEU A 281 -2.03 10.57 -18.06
N ASN A 282 -2.57 10.84 -19.24
CA ASN A 282 -2.87 12.21 -19.66
C ASN A 282 -3.94 12.82 -18.73
N GLU A 283 -4.07 14.15 -18.74
CA GLU A 283 -4.97 14.86 -17.83
C GLU A 283 -6.43 14.44 -17.97
N ASP A 284 -6.91 14.25 -19.20
CA ASP A 284 -8.30 13.90 -19.48
C ASP A 284 -8.64 12.48 -19.00
N THR A 285 -7.84 11.49 -19.39
CA THR A 285 -8.02 10.09 -18.95
C THR A 285 -7.91 9.98 -17.43
N ARG A 286 -6.90 10.63 -16.82
CA ARG A 286 -6.75 10.66 -15.36
C ARG A 286 -7.97 11.25 -14.67
N MET A 287 -8.51 12.36 -15.18
CA MET A 287 -9.70 13.00 -14.63
C MET A 287 -10.95 12.14 -14.82
N GLN A 288 -11.07 11.40 -15.92
CA GLN A 288 -12.13 10.44 -16.12
C GLN A 288 -12.08 9.32 -15.07
N VAL A 289 -10.92 8.71 -14.87
CA VAL A 289 -10.71 7.66 -13.85
C VAL A 289 -11.03 8.17 -12.45
N LEU A 290 -10.51 9.37 -12.10
CA LEU A 290 -10.78 10.01 -10.82
C LEU A 290 -12.29 10.19 -10.54
N ARG A 291 -13.09 10.47 -11.57
CA ARG A 291 -14.54 10.65 -11.45
C ARG A 291 -15.26 9.32 -11.33
N SER A 292 -14.95 8.36 -12.20
CA SER A 292 -15.59 7.06 -12.25
C SER A 292 -15.36 6.25 -10.97
N ASP A 293 -14.14 6.31 -10.42
CA ASP A 293 -13.70 5.46 -9.32
C ASP A 293 -13.30 6.27 -8.08
N SER A 294 -13.94 7.44 -7.92
CA SER A 294 -13.64 8.43 -6.87
C SER A 294 -13.53 7.85 -5.46
N PHE A 295 -14.43 6.92 -5.11
CA PHE A 295 -14.45 6.28 -3.80
C PHE A 295 -13.22 5.40 -3.54
N CYS A 296 -12.91 4.51 -4.48
CA CYS A 296 -11.75 3.63 -4.39
C CYS A 296 -10.46 4.45 -4.33
N LEU A 297 -10.33 5.47 -5.19
CA LEU A 297 -9.12 6.29 -5.27
C LEU A 297 -8.87 7.12 -4.01
N LEU A 298 -9.92 7.71 -3.42
CA LEU A 298 -9.79 8.42 -2.14
C LEU A 298 -9.45 7.46 -0.99
N THR A 299 -9.88 6.20 -1.07
CA THR A 299 -9.50 5.18 -0.09
C THR A 299 -8.00 4.91 -0.14
N PHE A 300 -7.37 4.88 -1.33
CA PHE A 300 -5.92 4.72 -1.47
C PHE A 300 -5.14 5.90 -0.93
N PHE A 301 -5.55 7.12 -1.28
CA PHE A 301 -4.79 8.31 -0.89
C PHE A 301 -4.83 8.59 0.62
N ARG A 302 -5.68 7.90 1.39
CA ARG A 302 -5.71 7.97 2.86
C ARG A 302 -4.48 7.33 3.52
N LYS A 303 -3.71 6.49 2.84
CA LYS A 303 -2.53 5.88 3.46
C LYS A 303 -1.32 6.79 3.37
N TYR A 304 -0.46 6.73 4.39
CA TYR A 304 0.87 7.34 4.32
C TYR A 304 1.69 6.62 3.22
N PRO A 305 2.42 7.34 2.35
CA PRO A 305 2.69 8.79 2.34
C PRO A 305 1.74 9.63 1.45
N PHE A 306 0.64 9.07 0.93
CA PHE A 306 -0.22 9.68 -0.10
C PHE A 306 -1.23 10.72 0.39
N LEU A 307 -1.19 11.07 1.67
CA LEU A 307 -2.18 11.94 2.31
C LEU A 307 -2.27 13.34 1.65
N GLY A 308 -1.16 13.86 1.12
CA GLY A 308 -1.17 15.10 0.34
C GLY A 308 -2.06 15.02 -0.90
N LEU A 309 -2.09 13.86 -1.56
CA LEU A 309 -2.99 13.61 -2.70
C LEU A 309 -4.44 13.53 -2.26
N PHE A 310 -4.71 12.91 -1.10
CA PHE A 310 -6.06 12.88 -0.55
C PHE A 310 -6.60 14.29 -0.38
N ASN A 311 -5.84 15.17 0.28
CA ASN A 311 -6.26 16.55 0.52
C ASN A 311 -6.42 17.35 -0.79
N LYS A 312 -5.55 17.10 -1.77
CA LYS A 312 -5.64 17.71 -3.09
C LYS A 312 -6.91 17.30 -3.84
N TYR A 313 -7.25 16.00 -3.82
CA TYR A 313 -8.33 15.46 -4.63
C TYR A 313 -9.69 15.41 -3.92
N VAL A 314 -9.76 15.40 -2.59
CA VAL A 314 -11.02 15.24 -1.87
C VAL A 314 -12.06 16.29 -2.28
N ARG A 315 -11.66 17.55 -2.42
CA ARG A 315 -12.57 18.64 -2.86
C ARG A 315 -13.04 18.49 -4.30
N LEU A 316 -12.20 17.94 -5.17
CA LEU A 316 -12.52 17.69 -6.57
C LEU A 316 -13.49 16.51 -6.71
N LEU A 317 -13.32 15.49 -5.87
CA LEU A 317 -14.01 14.21 -6.01
C LEU A 317 -15.26 14.07 -5.17
N ILE A 318 -15.45 14.92 -4.15
CA ILE A 318 -16.57 14.82 -3.21
C ILE A 318 -17.95 14.82 -3.90
N ASN A 319 -18.09 15.53 -5.03
CA ASN A 319 -19.35 15.61 -5.77
C ASN A 319 -19.68 14.35 -6.58
N TYR A 320 -18.71 13.45 -6.74
CA TYR A 320 -18.89 12.15 -7.41
C TYR A 320 -19.14 11.03 -6.40
N LEU A 321 -18.99 11.30 -5.10
CA LEU A 321 -19.24 10.32 -4.04
C LEU A 321 -20.71 10.29 -3.63
N GLN A 322 -21.21 9.09 -3.40
CA GLN A 322 -22.48 8.88 -2.71
C GLN A 322 -22.33 9.11 -1.20
N TRP A 323 -23.42 9.45 -0.52
CA TRP A 323 -23.38 9.76 0.93
C TRP A 323 -22.88 8.58 1.78
N ASN A 324 -23.18 7.34 1.38
CA ASN A 324 -22.71 6.12 2.04
C ASN A 324 -21.21 5.90 1.85
N HIS A 325 -20.65 6.26 0.68
CA HIS A 325 -19.20 6.25 0.45
C HIS A 325 -18.48 7.25 1.36
N ILE A 326 -19.02 8.46 1.50
CA ILE A 326 -18.48 9.49 2.40
C ILE A 326 -18.57 9.04 3.86
N SER A 327 -19.72 8.50 4.27
CA SER A 327 -19.90 7.96 5.62
C SER A 327 -18.87 6.85 5.90
N TRP A 328 -18.69 5.91 4.96
CA TRP A 328 -17.68 4.87 5.11
C TRP A 328 -16.28 5.45 5.27
N LEU A 329 -15.86 6.40 4.43
CA LEU A 329 -14.55 7.06 4.53
C LEU A 329 -14.35 7.76 5.88
N LEU A 330 -15.39 8.40 6.42
CA LEU A 330 -15.31 9.04 7.75
C LEU A 330 -15.15 8.01 8.87
N SER A 331 -15.91 6.92 8.82
CA SER A 331 -15.77 5.79 9.76
C SER A 331 -14.35 5.24 9.76
N GLU A 332 -13.86 5.00 8.56
CA GLU A 332 -12.53 4.48 8.28
C GLU A 332 -11.41 5.40 8.80
N ILE A 333 -11.52 6.71 8.60
CA ILE A 333 -10.57 7.69 9.18
C ILE A 333 -10.59 7.61 10.71
N ILE A 334 -11.78 7.57 11.32
CA ILE A 334 -11.92 7.47 12.78
C ILE A 334 -11.32 6.18 13.33
N GLN A 335 -11.57 5.05 12.66
CA GLN A 335 -11.02 3.76 13.05
C GLN A 335 -9.50 3.76 12.92
N THR A 336 -8.93 4.35 11.86
CA THR A 336 -7.47 4.50 11.74
C THR A 336 -6.89 5.36 12.86
N GLU A 337 -7.54 6.50 13.19
CA GLU A 337 -7.14 7.37 14.32
C GLU A 337 -7.15 6.60 15.65
N LYS A 338 -8.18 5.78 15.88
CA LYS A 338 -8.38 5.00 17.11
C LYS A 338 -7.41 3.81 17.23
N CYS A 339 -7.28 3.02 16.16
CA CYS A 339 -6.61 1.73 16.23
C CYS A 339 -5.11 1.81 15.98
N ARG A 340 -4.61 2.85 15.28
CA ARG A 340 -3.24 2.80 14.76
C ARG A 340 -2.45 4.08 14.93
N MET A 341 -3.06 5.27 14.90
CA MET A 341 -2.28 6.50 14.70
C MET A 341 -2.94 7.79 15.23
N PRO A 342 -2.76 8.16 16.51
CA PRO A 342 -3.19 9.46 17.03
C PRO A 342 -2.37 10.65 16.51
N SER A 343 -1.17 10.42 15.94
CA SER A 343 -0.13 11.44 15.78
C SER A 343 -0.01 12.05 14.38
N PHE A 344 -0.71 11.52 13.37
CA PHE A 344 -0.76 12.19 12.07
C PHE A 344 -1.93 13.17 12.05
N ASP A 345 -1.65 14.38 12.54
CA ASP A 345 -2.51 15.57 12.52
C ASP A 345 -2.70 16.11 11.09
N LEU A 346 -3.05 15.23 10.16
CA LEU A 346 -3.73 15.66 8.97
C LEU A 346 -5.19 15.67 9.33
N ASN A 347 -5.74 16.87 9.24
CA ASN A 347 -7.14 17.18 9.37
C ASN A 347 -7.99 16.42 8.30
N LEU A 348 -7.70 15.16 7.94
CA LEU A 348 -8.37 14.36 6.91
C LEU A 348 -9.87 14.30 7.16
N PHE A 349 -10.26 14.05 8.42
CA PHE A 349 -11.65 14.11 8.84
C PHE A 349 -12.23 15.50 8.56
N ASP A 350 -11.54 16.55 9.03
CA ASP A 350 -11.98 17.94 8.88
C ASP A 350 -12.03 18.35 7.40
N ASP A 351 -11.06 17.97 6.57
CA ASP A 351 -10.95 18.28 5.15
C ASP A 351 -12.03 17.57 4.35
N LEU A 352 -12.26 16.28 4.60
CA LEU A 352 -13.35 15.51 4.01
C LEU A 352 -14.70 16.09 4.42
N TRP A 353 -14.91 16.34 5.71
CA TRP A 353 -16.16 16.91 6.24
C TRP A 353 -16.41 18.32 5.68
N CYS A 354 -15.37 19.15 5.61
CA CYS A 354 -15.44 20.50 5.06
C CYS A 354 -15.76 20.50 3.56
N ALA A 355 -15.28 19.50 2.82
CA ALA A 355 -15.60 19.34 1.40
C ALA A 355 -17.07 18.95 1.17
N CYS A 356 -17.73 18.30 2.12
CA CYS A 356 -19.13 17.91 1.98
C CYS A 356 -20.08 19.12 1.94
N SER A 357 -21.11 19.03 1.09
CA SER A 357 -22.23 19.98 1.07
C SER A 357 -23.10 19.86 2.33
N ARG A 358 -23.88 20.91 2.64
CA ARG A 358 -24.80 20.90 3.81
C ARG A 358 -25.80 19.75 3.76
N SER A 359 -26.33 19.41 2.58
CA SER A 359 -27.28 18.31 2.41
C SER A 359 -26.64 16.95 2.69
N VAL A 360 -25.41 16.73 2.22
CA VAL A 360 -24.64 15.51 2.50
C VAL A 360 -24.36 15.38 3.99
N ARG A 361 -23.89 16.45 4.65
CA ARG A 361 -23.65 16.45 6.11
C ARG A 361 -24.92 16.13 6.90
N ALA A 362 -26.05 16.73 6.54
CA ALA A 362 -27.33 16.45 7.17
C ALA A 362 -27.76 14.98 6.98
N ASN A 363 -27.57 14.45 5.77
CA ASN A 363 -27.84 13.05 5.45
C ASN A 363 -26.99 12.10 6.31
N ILE A 364 -25.67 12.34 6.40
CA ILE A 364 -24.76 11.55 7.23
C ILE A 364 -25.20 11.57 8.70
N LYS A 365 -25.52 12.74 9.26
CA LYS A 365 -26.00 12.82 10.65
C LYS A 365 -27.28 12.01 10.87
N ASN A 366 -28.27 12.19 10.00
CA ASN A 366 -29.56 11.53 10.13
C ASN A 366 -29.47 10.00 9.95
N ASN A 367 -28.59 9.53 9.06
CA ASN A 367 -28.47 8.11 8.73
C ASN A 367 -27.35 7.36 9.46
N SER A 368 -26.42 8.07 10.12
CA SER A 368 -25.33 7.44 10.90
C SER A 368 -25.87 6.50 11.98
N LEU A 369 -27.00 6.84 12.62
CA LEU A 369 -27.64 6.02 13.66
C LEU A 369 -28.15 4.65 13.16
N ASN A 370 -28.38 4.49 11.85
CA ASN A 370 -28.86 3.24 11.25
C ASN A 370 -27.78 2.54 10.42
N SER A 371 -26.55 3.03 10.47
CA SER A 371 -25.50 2.56 9.60
C SER A 371 -24.84 1.30 10.17
N ARG A 372 -24.92 0.21 9.40
CA ARG A 372 -24.18 -1.05 9.67
C ARG A 372 -22.65 -0.90 9.67
N PHE A 373 -22.12 0.29 9.38
CA PHE A 373 -20.68 0.54 9.23
C PHE A 373 -20.00 0.99 10.52
N TYR A 374 -20.74 1.16 11.62
CA TYR A 374 -20.18 1.65 12.87
C TYR A 374 -20.56 0.73 14.03
N SER A 375 -19.58 0.46 14.88
CA SER A 375 -19.87 0.03 16.25
C SER A 375 -20.42 1.21 17.05
N GLU A 376 -21.18 0.95 18.13
CA GLU A 376 -21.71 2.00 19.00
C GLU A 376 -20.60 2.96 19.53
N PRO A 377 -19.42 2.48 19.96
CA PRO A 377 -18.29 3.36 20.30
C PRO A 377 -17.82 4.25 19.14
N ASP A 378 -17.81 3.74 17.90
CA ASP A 378 -17.33 4.50 16.75
C ASP A 378 -18.35 5.57 16.33
N LEU A 379 -19.65 5.33 16.53
CA LEU A 379 -20.69 6.35 16.34
C LEU A 379 -20.53 7.53 17.30
N LEU A 380 -20.25 7.24 18.57
CA LEU A 380 -20.01 8.29 19.57
C LEU A 380 -18.81 9.16 19.18
N LEU A 381 -17.70 8.52 18.79
CA LEU A 381 -16.50 9.22 18.36
C LEU A 381 -16.74 10.05 17.08
N LEU A 382 -17.49 9.51 16.12
CA LEU A 382 -17.91 10.25 14.93
C LEU A 382 -18.72 11.49 15.30
N HIS A 383 -19.71 11.37 16.18
CA HIS A 383 -20.55 12.49 16.59
C HIS A 383 -19.77 13.56 17.33
N GLU A 384 -18.85 13.16 18.23
CA GLU A 384 -17.94 14.08 18.91
C GLU A 384 -17.05 14.83 17.92
N ARG A 385 -16.48 14.11 16.94
CA ARG A 385 -15.63 14.71 15.92
C ARG A 385 -16.40 15.70 15.06
N ILE A 386 -17.57 15.32 14.54
CA ILE A 386 -18.47 16.21 13.79
C ILE A 386 -18.76 17.49 14.60
N LYS A 387 -19.14 17.36 15.88
CA LYS A 387 -19.44 18.50 16.75
C LYS A 387 -18.24 19.42 16.93
N LYS A 388 -17.04 18.86 17.12
CA LYS A 388 -15.78 19.61 17.25
C LYS A 388 -15.45 20.35 15.96
N THR A 389 -15.54 19.69 14.81
CA THR A 389 -15.28 20.28 13.49
C THR A 389 -16.27 21.39 13.15
N GLU A 390 -17.57 21.20 13.43
CA GLU A 390 -18.59 22.24 13.18
C GLU A 390 -18.41 23.47 14.05
N LYS A 391 -18.03 23.29 15.32
CA LYS A 391 -17.67 24.41 16.20
C LYS A 391 -16.47 25.19 15.67
N ARG A 392 -15.45 24.50 15.12
CA ARG A 392 -14.31 25.17 14.47
C ARG A 392 -14.74 25.94 13.22
N LEU A 393 -15.64 25.37 12.42
CA LEU A 393 -16.15 26.00 11.20
C LEU A 393 -17.00 27.24 11.49
N SER A 394 -17.85 27.22 12.52
CA SER A 394 -18.66 28.39 12.88
C SER A 394 -17.80 29.56 13.36
N LEU A 395 -16.65 29.29 13.98
CA LEU A 395 -15.70 30.30 14.42
C LEU A 395 -14.87 30.92 13.28
N ARG A 396 -14.77 30.26 12.11
CA ARG A 396 -14.01 30.77 10.94
C ARG A 396 -14.86 31.61 9.97
N VAL A 397 -16.18 31.69 10.20
CA VAL A 397 -17.15 32.40 9.33
C VAL A 397 -17.57 33.75 9.94
N CYS A 398 -16.94 34.16 11.05
CA CYS A 398 -16.92 35.55 11.53
C CYS A 398 -15.59 36.20 11.16
#